data_AF-A0A840U0P3-F1
#
_entry.id   AF-A0A840U0P3-F1
#
_cell.length_a   1.000
_cell.length_b   1.000
_cell.length_c   1.000
_cell.angle_alpha   90.00
_cell.angle_beta   90.00
_cell.angle_gamma   90.00
#
_symmetry.space_group_name_H-M   'P 1'
#
loop_
_entity.id
_entity.type
_entity.pdbx_description
1 polymer ?
#
loop_
_entity_poly.entity_id
_entity_poly.type
_entity_poly.pdbx_seq_one_letter_code
_entity_poly.pdbx_strand_id
1 'polypeptide(L)'
;MKPYSEYSAEELAMERLFIRWVRFPDDLPIRTFWENWMIQHPTMNRTVQQARDLVETASDRTDDFTVEEVGTLWSRIQNSIEVLPVVEPLTTTVRTKATRGSFFRWSAGILATMLLLSLWFFLAPSSLTRQLSGPLLVHPDSTTSRQAPLSDSLATPPSYRKSIR
;
A
#
# COMPACT_ATOMS: atom_id res chain seq x y z
N MET A 1 -1.07 -9.78 -9.05
CA MET A 1 -1.84 -8.86 -9.93
C MET A 1 -0.86 -7.83 -10.43
N LYS A 2 -0.93 -7.47 -11.72
CA LYS A 2 -0.07 -6.46 -12.33
C LYS A 2 -0.39 -5.08 -11.70
N PRO A 3 0.60 -4.24 -11.34
CA PRO A 3 0.33 -2.92 -10.80
C PRO A 3 -0.16 -1.97 -11.90
N TYR A 4 -1.00 -0.98 -11.56
CA TYR A 4 -1.53 -0.02 -12.53
C TYR A 4 -0.45 0.79 -13.25
N SER A 5 0.75 0.91 -12.67
CA SER A 5 1.90 1.58 -13.29
C SER A 5 2.46 0.84 -14.51
N GLU A 6 2.07 -0.41 -14.72
CA GLU A 6 2.48 -1.19 -15.89
C GLU A 6 1.36 -1.31 -16.93
N TYR A 7 0.17 -0.73 -16.65
CA TYR A 7 -0.99 -0.89 -17.51
C TYR A 7 -0.81 -0.07 -18.78
N SER A 8 -1.24 -0.64 -19.91
CA SER A 8 -1.42 0.15 -21.13
C SER A 8 -2.68 1.02 -21.02
N ALA A 9 -2.84 1.98 -21.93
CA ALA A 9 -4.03 2.84 -21.95
C ALA A 9 -5.32 2.01 -22.14
N GLU A 10 -5.25 0.95 -22.95
CA GLU A 10 -6.36 0.04 -23.21
C GLU A 10 -6.70 -0.80 -21.97
N GLU A 11 -5.71 -1.37 -21.29
CA GLU A 11 -5.93 -2.14 -20.05
C GLU A 11 -6.57 -1.27 -18.96
N LEU A 12 -6.15 -0.01 -18.88
CA LEU A 12 -6.65 0.96 -17.92
C LEU A 12 -8.08 1.42 -18.29
N ALA A 13 -8.35 1.63 -19.58
CA ALA A 13 -9.69 1.94 -20.10
C ALA A 13 -10.70 0.78 -19.95
N MET A 14 -10.23 -0.46 -19.73
CA MET A 14 -11.08 -1.63 -19.43
C MET A 14 -11.33 -1.83 -17.93
N GLU A 15 -10.64 -1.09 -17.07
CA GLU A 15 -10.76 -1.23 -15.61
C GLU A 15 -12.04 -0.56 -15.10
N ARG A 16 -12.80 -1.26 -14.25
CA ARG A 16 -14.14 -0.85 -13.85
C ARG A 16 -14.15 0.42 -12.99
N LEU A 17 -13.22 0.54 -12.04
CA LEU A 17 -13.09 1.72 -11.19
C LEU A 17 -12.57 2.93 -11.97
N PHE A 18 -11.71 2.70 -12.97
CA PHE A 18 -11.23 3.74 -13.88
C PHE A 18 -12.36 4.26 -14.76
N ILE A 19 -13.10 3.37 -15.43
CA ILE A 19 -14.28 3.77 -16.22
C ILE A 19 -15.27 4.56 -15.36
N ARG A 20 -15.54 4.08 -14.13
CA ARG A 20 -16.45 4.75 -13.21
C ARG A 20 -15.94 6.13 -12.79
N TRP A 21 -14.64 6.29 -12.55
CA TRP A 21 -14.04 7.58 -12.25
C TRP A 21 -14.21 8.58 -13.40
N VAL A 22 -13.95 8.14 -14.62
CA VAL A 22 -14.05 8.98 -15.81
C VAL A 22 -15.50 9.38 -16.09
N ARG A 23 -16.44 8.44 -15.98
CA ARG A 23 -17.87 8.71 -16.25
C ARG A 23 -18.59 9.45 -15.12
N PHE A 24 -18.19 9.21 -13.87
CA PHE A 24 -18.84 9.76 -12.67
C PHE A 24 -17.80 10.41 -11.75
N PRO A 25 -17.28 11.59 -12.10
CA PRO A 25 -16.22 12.26 -11.32
C PRO A 25 -16.67 12.70 -9.91
N ASP A 26 -17.98 12.70 -9.65
CA ASP A 26 -18.55 13.08 -8.36
C ASP A 26 -18.35 12.03 -7.25
N ASP A 27 -17.95 10.79 -7.60
CA ASP A 27 -17.67 9.71 -6.64
C ASP A 27 -16.37 9.99 -5.85
N LEU A 28 -16.52 10.61 -4.68
CA LEU A 28 -15.43 11.15 -3.86
C LEU A 28 -14.32 10.12 -3.51
N PRO A 29 -14.63 8.88 -3.05
CA PRO A 29 -13.63 7.86 -2.80
C PRO A 29 -12.81 7.48 -4.05
N ILE A 30 -13.48 7.29 -5.18
CA ILE A 30 -12.83 6.85 -6.42
C ILE A 30 -11.97 7.97 -7.00
N ARG A 31 -12.48 9.20 -6.99
CA ARG A 31 -11.73 10.39 -7.44
C ARG A 31 -10.46 10.57 -6.63
N THR A 32 -10.58 10.53 -5.31
CA THR A 32 -9.44 10.72 -4.40
C THR A 32 -8.36 9.66 -4.66
N PHE A 33 -8.74 8.41 -4.93
CA PHE A 33 -7.79 7.36 -5.27
C PHE A 33 -7.00 7.69 -6.55
N TRP A 34 -7.69 8.00 -7.65
CA TRP A 34 -7.03 8.24 -8.93
C TRP A 34 -6.23 9.54 -8.96
N GLU A 35 -6.69 10.61 -8.30
CA GLU A 35 -5.94 11.85 -8.15
C GLU A 35 -4.64 11.63 -7.37
N ASN A 36 -4.71 10.95 -6.23
CA ASN A 36 -3.52 10.62 -5.44
C ASN A 36 -2.56 9.68 -6.18
N TRP A 37 -3.10 8.76 -6.97
CA TRP A 37 -2.29 7.86 -7.79
C TRP A 37 -1.56 8.62 -8.92
N MET A 38 -2.23 9.55 -9.60
CA MET A 38 -1.61 10.39 -10.63
C MET A 38 -0.49 11.28 -10.08
N ILE A 39 -0.64 11.81 -8.86
CA ILE A 39 0.42 12.59 -8.18
C ILE A 39 1.67 11.72 -7.96
N GLN A 40 1.48 10.44 -7.59
CA GLN A 40 2.58 9.50 -7.36
C GLN A 40 3.20 8.97 -8.66
N HIS A 41 2.47 9.01 -9.77
CA HIS A 41 2.87 8.48 -11.07
C HIS A 41 2.76 9.51 -12.21
N PRO A 42 3.53 10.60 -12.18
CA PRO A 42 3.45 11.66 -13.19
C PRO A 42 3.80 11.16 -14.61
N THR A 43 4.63 10.12 -14.71
CA THR A 43 5.01 9.47 -15.98
C THR A 43 3.82 8.77 -16.67
N MET A 44 2.79 8.39 -15.91
CA MET A 44 1.59 7.72 -16.42
C MET A 44 0.54 8.71 -16.94
N ASN A 45 0.74 10.03 -16.80
CA ASN A 45 -0.25 11.02 -17.19
C ASN A 45 -0.69 10.88 -18.67
N ARG A 46 0.27 10.63 -19.57
CA ARG A 46 -0.03 10.40 -20.99
C ARG A 46 -0.92 9.16 -21.18
N THR A 47 -0.60 8.06 -20.50
CA THR A 47 -1.37 6.81 -20.54
C THR A 47 -2.79 7.00 -19.99
N VAL A 48 -2.92 7.76 -18.88
CA VAL A 48 -4.22 8.09 -18.30
C VAL A 48 -5.06 8.94 -19.25
N GLN A 49 -4.48 9.96 -19.88
CA GLN A 49 -5.20 10.79 -20.86
C GLN A 49 -5.71 9.95 -22.04
N GLN A 50 -4.86 9.10 -22.61
CA GLN A 50 -5.27 8.19 -23.69
C GLN A 50 -6.39 7.24 -23.25
N ALA A 51 -6.30 6.71 -22.03
CA ALA A 51 -7.35 5.84 -21.49
C ALA A 51 -8.67 6.60 -21.28
N ARG A 52 -8.63 7.87 -20.87
CA ARG A 52 -9.82 8.72 -20.74
C ARG A 52 -10.49 8.94 -22.09
N ASP A 53 -9.71 9.29 -23.12
CA ASP A 53 -10.23 9.49 -24.47
C ASP A 53 -10.94 8.23 -25.00
N LEU A 54 -10.37 7.03 -24.72
CA LEU A 54 -10.99 5.75 -25.07
C LEU A 54 -12.32 5.51 -24.35
N VAL A 55 -12.39 5.81 -23.05
CA VAL A 55 -13.62 5.64 -22.25
C VAL A 55 -14.70 6.63 -22.68
N GLU A 56 -14.34 7.89 -22.92
CA GLU A 56 -15.26 8.94 -23.37
C GLU A 56 -15.83 8.58 -24.75
N THR A 57 -14.98 8.23 -25.72
CA THR A 57 -15.41 7.81 -27.07
C THR A 57 -16.33 6.57 -27.05
N ALA A 58 -16.08 5.64 -26.13
CA ALA A 58 -16.92 4.45 -25.98
C ALA A 58 -18.26 4.77 -25.30
N SER A 59 -18.27 5.72 -24.36
CA SER A 59 -19.46 6.11 -23.60
C SER A 59 -20.41 6.96 -24.43
N ASP A 60 -19.90 7.87 -25.26
CA ASP A 60 -20.70 8.71 -26.17
C ASP A 60 -21.58 7.85 -27.10
N ARG A 61 -21.06 6.73 -27.59
CA ARG A 61 -21.83 5.78 -28.43
C ARG A 61 -22.95 5.04 -27.68
N THR A 62 -22.92 5.06 -26.35
CA THR A 62 -23.85 4.30 -25.50
C THR A 62 -24.91 5.22 -24.89
N ASP A 63 -24.59 6.49 -24.66
CA ASP A 63 -25.52 7.49 -24.11
C ASP A 63 -26.53 8.02 -25.15
N ASP A 64 -26.45 7.55 -26.40
CA ASP A 64 -27.45 7.78 -27.45
C ASP A 64 -28.81 7.12 -27.16
N PHE A 65 -28.94 6.29 -26.11
CA PHE A 65 -30.22 5.71 -25.70
C PHE A 65 -30.82 6.48 -24.53
N THR A 66 -31.93 7.16 -24.80
CA THR A 66 -32.78 7.75 -23.75
C THR A 66 -33.39 6.66 -22.85
N VAL A 67 -33.71 7.00 -21.60
CA VAL A 67 -34.34 6.07 -20.65
C VAL A 67 -35.66 5.51 -21.22
N GLU A 68 -36.39 6.33 -21.97
CA GLU A 68 -37.60 5.97 -22.69
C GLU A 68 -37.35 4.96 -23.83
N GLU A 69 -36.25 5.10 -24.57
CA GLU A 69 -35.85 4.14 -25.62
C GLU A 69 -35.44 2.80 -25.03
N VAL A 70 -34.73 2.80 -23.91
CA VAL A 70 -34.38 1.56 -23.18
C VAL A 70 -35.65 0.83 -22.71
N GLY A 71 -36.63 1.56 -22.16
CA GLY A 71 -37.92 0.99 -21.75
C GLY A 71 -38.70 0.39 -22.93
N THR A 72 -38.69 1.09 -24.07
CA THR A 72 -39.35 0.62 -25.30
C THR A 72 -38.66 -0.62 -25.88
N LEU A 73 -37.33 -0.66 -25.90
CA LEU A 73 -36.54 -1.81 -26.32
C LEU A 73 -36.77 -3.01 -25.38
N TRP A 74 -36.81 -2.78 -24.08
CA TRP A 74 -37.10 -3.82 -23.08
C TRP A 74 -38.51 -4.40 -23.24
N SER A 75 -39.52 -3.55 -23.48
CA SER A 75 -40.89 -3.99 -23.77
C SER A 75 -40.97 -4.84 -25.04
N ARG A 76 -40.24 -4.48 -26.10
CA ARG A 76 -40.15 -5.27 -27.34
C ARG A 76 -39.51 -6.64 -27.11
N ILE A 77 -38.44 -6.71 -26.31
CA ILE A 77 -37.79 -7.98 -25.97
C ILE A 77 -38.76 -8.87 -25.18
N GLN A 78 -39.45 -8.35 -24.16
CA GLN A 78 -40.43 -9.13 -23.39
C GLN A 78 -41.56 -9.67 -24.27
N ASN A 79 -42.14 -8.83 -25.13
CA ASN A 79 -43.21 -9.24 -26.04
C ASN A 79 -42.74 -10.30 -27.06
N SER A 80 -41.45 -10.31 -27.43
CA SER A 80 -40.89 -11.35 -28.32
C SER A 80 -40.67 -12.70 -27.64
N ILE A 81 -40.57 -12.73 -26.30
CA ILE A 81 -40.35 -13.95 -25.52
C ILE A 81 -41.68 -14.68 -25.24
N GLU A 82 -42.80 -13.95 -25.16
CA GLU A 82 -44.14 -14.54 -24.99
C GLU A 82 -44.60 -15.40 -26.19
N VAL A 83 -43.88 -15.35 -27.34
CA VAL A 83 -44.16 -16.14 -28.54
C VAL A 83 -43.20 -17.33 -28.68
N LEU A 84 -42.89 -18.00 -27.58
CA LEU A 84 -42.29 -19.35 -27.64
C LEU A 84 -43.38 -20.36 -27.26
N PRO A 85 -43.86 -21.21 -28.21
CA PRO A 85 -44.73 -22.33 -27.83
C PRO A 85 -43.97 -23.19 -26.82
N VAL A 86 -44.64 -23.51 -25.71
CA VAL A 86 -44.15 -24.31 -24.58
C VAL A 86 -43.33 -25.50 -25.11
N VAL A 87 -42.01 -25.35 -25.12
CA VAL A 87 -41.10 -26.46 -25.39
C VAL A 87 -40.98 -27.24 -24.08
N GLU A 88 -41.16 -28.55 -24.18
CA GLU A 88 -41.02 -29.55 -23.13
C GLU A 88 -39.92 -29.21 -22.10
N PRO A 89 -40.14 -29.48 -20.80
CA PRO A 89 -39.17 -29.18 -19.77
C PRO A 89 -37.95 -30.10 -19.90
N LEU A 90 -36.93 -29.67 -20.66
CA LEU A 90 -35.59 -30.22 -20.50
C LEU A 90 -35.09 -29.81 -19.12
N THR A 91 -34.95 -30.80 -18.23
CA THR A 91 -34.35 -30.67 -16.91
C THR A 91 -32.88 -30.23 -17.04
N THR A 92 -32.64 -28.93 -17.18
CA THR A 92 -31.29 -28.38 -17.08
C THR A 92 -30.97 -28.20 -15.61
N THR A 93 -30.21 -29.15 -15.07
CA THR A 93 -29.55 -29.02 -13.78
C THR A 93 -28.58 -27.84 -13.86
N VAL A 94 -29.02 -26.67 -13.43
CA VAL A 94 -28.14 -25.51 -13.31
C VAL A 94 -27.19 -25.80 -12.15
N ARG A 95 -26.01 -26.33 -12.49
CA ARG A 95 -24.88 -26.42 -11.57
C ARG A 95 -24.42 -25.00 -11.28
N THR A 96 -25.06 -24.36 -10.31
CA THR A 96 -24.58 -23.11 -9.72
C THR A 96 -23.24 -23.42 -9.06
N LYS A 97 -22.15 -23.13 -9.77
CA LYS A 97 -20.83 -23.03 -9.14
C LYS A 97 -20.83 -21.78 -8.27
N ALA A 98 -21.40 -21.93 -7.07
CA ALA A 98 -21.23 -21.01 -5.98
C ALA A 98 -19.75 -20.95 -5.62
N THR A 99 -19.01 -19.98 -6.16
CA THR A 99 -17.68 -19.62 -5.70
C THR A 99 -17.81 -18.89 -4.37
N ARG A 100 -18.15 -19.63 -3.30
CA ARG A 100 -18.37 -19.11 -1.94
C ARG A 100 -17.64 -19.97 -0.91
N GLY A 101 -16.33 -20.17 -1.07
CA GLY A 101 -15.61 -21.04 -0.14
C GLY A 101 -14.09 -21.01 -0.09
N SER A 102 -13.39 -20.09 -0.77
CA SER A 102 -11.91 -20.08 -0.71
C SER A 102 -11.31 -19.08 0.28
N PHE A 103 -12.07 -18.11 0.79
CA PHE A 103 -11.53 -17.09 1.70
C PHE A 103 -11.24 -17.61 3.12
N PHE A 104 -11.86 -18.72 3.53
CA PHE A 104 -11.69 -19.25 4.89
C PHE A 104 -10.56 -20.30 5.02
N ARG A 105 -9.86 -20.65 3.93
CA ARG A 105 -8.80 -21.68 3.93
C ARG A 105 -7.43 -21.16 4.36
N TRP A 106 -7.23 -19.84 4.45
CA TRP A 106 -5.93 -19.22 4.79
C TRP A 106 -5.88 -18.59 6.19
N SER A 107 -6.96 -18.67 6.98
CA SER A 107 -7.00 -18.11 8.34
C SER A 107 -6.10 -18.85 9.34
N ALA A 108 -5.90 -20.16 9.15
CA ALA A 108 -5.06 -20.97 10.03
C ALA A 108 -3.57 -20.59 9.97
N GLY A 109 -3.05 -20.23 8.78
CA GLY A 109 -1.67 -19.78 8.61
C GLY A 109 -1.41 -18.44 9.28
N ILE A 110 -2.35 -17.49 9.11
CA ILE A 110 -2.23 -16.14 9.69
C ILE A 110 -2.24 -16.20 11.21
N LEU A 111 -3.15 -16.99 11.81
CA LEU A 111 -3.22 -17.13 13.26
C LEU A 111 -1.97 -17.82 13.84
N ALA A 112 -1.45 -18.85 13.16
CA ALA A 112 -0.21 -19.51 13.55
C ALA A 112 1.00 -18.57 13.45
N THR A 113 1.09 -17.75 12.39
CA THR A 113 2.16 -16.75 12.26
C THR A 113 2.06 -15.65 13.33
N MET A 114 0.86 -15.15 13.63
CA MET A 114 0.70 -14.16 14.70
C MET A 114 1.05 -14.72 16.09
N LEU A 115 0.69 -15.98 16.37
CA LEU A 115 1.09 -16.67 17.59
C LEU A 115 2.61 -16.87 17.66
N LEU A 116 3.25 -17.24 16.55
CA LEU A 116 4.70 -17.39 16.47
C LEU A 116 5.44 -16.07 16.71
N LEU A 117 5.01 -14.98 16.07
CA LEU A 117 5.61 -13.65 16.28
C LEU A 117 5.36 -13.15 17.72
N SER A 118 4.15 -13.36 18.25
CA SER A 118 3.81 -12.97 19.62
C SER A 118 4.65 -13.72 20.65
N LEU A 119 4.79 -15.04 20.48
CA LEU A 119 5.61 -15.87 21.35
C LEU A 119 7.10 -15.51 21.23
N TRP A 120 7.59 -15.25 20.01
CA TRP A 120 8.98 -14.84 19.78
C TRP A 120 9.29 -13.49 20.45
N PHE A 121 8.35 -12.54 20.42
CA PHE A 121 8.51 -11.25 21.09
C PHE A 121 8.47 -11.37 22.61
N PHE A 122 7.70 -12.32 23.15
CA PHE A 122 7.62 -12.56 24.60
C PHE A 122 8.82 -13.35 25.14
N LEU A 123 9.44 -14.21 24.30
CA LEU A 123 10.60 -15.03 24.66
C LEU A 123 11.94 -14.36 24.31
N ALA A 124 11.94 -13.38 23.40
CA ALA A 124 13.11 -12.55 23.15
C ALA A 124 13.36 -11.73 24.43
N PRO A 125 14.46 -11.99 25.17
CA PRO A 125 14.82 -11.13 26.29
C PRO A 125 14.99 -9.74 25.71
N SER A 126 14.24 -8.77 26.24
CA SER A 126 14.48 -7.37 25.93
C SER A 126 15.94 -7.11 26.23
N SER A 127 16.76 -7.04 25.18
CA SER A 127 18.12 -6.54 25.26
C SER A 127 17.99 -5.04 25.48
N LEU A 128 17.53 -4.71 26.69
CA LEU A 128 17.80 -3.46 27.36
C LEU A 128 19.30 -3.25 27.18
N THR A 129 19.60 -2.22 26.39
CA THR A 129 20.84 -1.47 26.41
C THR A 129 21.42 -1.47 27.82
N ARG A 130 22.30 -2.44 28.11
CA ARG A 130 23.11 -2.45 29.32
C ARG A 130 24.26 -1.51 29.07
N GLN A 131 24.00 -0.28 29.48
CA GLN A 131 24.93 0.80 29.74
C GLN A 131 26.23 0.31 30.44
N LEU A 132 27.36 0.81 29.93
CA LEU A 132 28.63 1.11 30.62
C LEU A 132 29.13 0.14 31.70
N SER A 133 30.17 -0.64 31.38
CA SER A 133 31.29 -0.97 32.28
C SER A 133 32.37 -1.72 31.50
N GLY A 134 33.42 -1.02 31.06
CA GLY A 134 34.68 -1.65 30.66
C GLY A 134 35.68 -1.54 31.81
N PRO A 135 35.94 -2.60 32.58
CA PRO A 135 36.97 -2.59 33.62
C PRO A 135 38.35 -2.95 33.03
N LEU A 136 39.32 -2.10 33.39
CA LEU A 136 40.77 -2.31 33.52
C LEU A 136 41.32 -3.73 33.35
N LEU A 137 42.22 -3.92 32.37
CA LEU A 137 43.40 -4.83 32.38
C LEU A 137 44.44 -4.17 31.42
N VAL A 138 45.54 -3.53 31.85
CA VAL A 138 46.81 -4.07 32.41
C VAL A 138 47.30 -5.24 31.55
N HIS A 139 48.34 -5.18 30.70
CA HIS A 139 49.79 -4.91 30.89
C HIS A 139 50.50 -5.15 29.50
N PRO A 140 51.84 -5.23 29.31
CA PRO A 140 53.02 -4.41 29.66
C PRO A 140 53.76 -3.82 28.42
N ASP A 141 54.89 -3.15 28.70
CA ASP A 141 56.07 -2.95 27.84
C ASP A 141 56.11 -1.77 26.86
N SER A 142 56.75 -0.69 27.32
CA SER A 142 58.01 -0.24 26.71
C SER A 142 58.73 0.75 27.63
N THR A 143 59.74 0.24 28.33
CA THR A 143 61.09 0.83 28.50
C THR A 143 61.24 2.35 28.76
N THR A 144 61.76 2.61 29.97
CA THR A 144 63.06 3.26 30.21
C THR A 144 63.12 4.77 30.38
N SER A 145 63.68 5.11 31.55
CA SER A 145 64.30 6.37 31.97
C SER A 145 63.32 7.50 32.35
N ARG A 146 63.44 8.17 33.50
CA ARG A 146 64.57 8.35 34.41
C ARG A 146 64.07 9.01 35.71
N GLN A 147 64.59 8.54 36.84
CA GLN A 147 64.95 9.31 38.05
C GLN A 147 63.90 10.13 38.83
N ALA A 148 63.71 9.71 40.09
CA ALA A 148 63.15 10.44 41.24
C ALA A 148 64.11 11.55 41.76
N PRO A 149 63.91 12.23 42.92
CA PRO A 149 62.73 12.29 43.82
C PRO A 149 62.35 13.72 44.31
N LEU A 150 61.23 13.79 45.04
CA LEU A 150 60.77 14.75 46.08
C LEU A 150 61.39 16.17 46.16
N SER A 151 60.52 17.18 46.15
CA SER A 151 60.58 18.26 47.14
C SER A 151 59.21 18.91 47.37
N ASP A 152 58.88 19.05 48.65
CA ASP A 152 57.82 19.87 49.19
C ASP A 152 57.89 21.32 48.68
N SER A 153 56.74 21.92 48.36
CA SER A 153 56.57 23.35 48.63
C SER A 153 55.09 23.71 48.72
N LEU A 154 54.65 23.92 49.96
CA LEU A 154 53.49 24.73 50.29
C LEU A 154 53.64 26.12 49.65
N ALA A 155 52.60 26.60 48.96
CA ALA A 155 52.06 27.96 49.13
C ALA A 155 50.89 28.19 48.19
N THR A 156 49.71 28.43 48.77
CA THR A 156 48.63 29.22 48.17
C THR A 156 48.93 30.73 48.38
N PRO A 157 48.04 31.66 47.96
CA PRO A 157 48.16 32.59 46.83
C PRO A 157 48.45 34.05 47.35
N PRO A 158 48.34 35.18 46.60
CA PRO A 158 47.07 35.68 46.02
C PRO A 158 47.16 36.60 44.78
N SER A 159 46.00 36.79 44.14
CA SER A 159 45.47 38.02 43.50
C SER A 159 46.22 38.80 42.40
N TYR A 160 45.43 39.08 41.36
CA TYR A 160 45.29 40.36 40.63
C TYR A 160 46.27 40.72 39.49
N ARG A 161 45.77 40.75 38.24
CA ARG A 161 45.85 41.95 37.35
C ARG A 161 45.03 41.85 36.06
N LYS A 162 44.39 42.99 35.74
CA LYS A 162 43.69 43.37 34.50
C LYS A 162 44.63 43.50 33.28
N SER A 163 44.13 43.20 32.08
CA SER A 163 44.23 44.03 30.85
C SER A 163 43.36 43.37 29.76
N ILE A 164 42.23 43.94 29.34
CA ILE A 164 42.09 44.93 28.25
C ILE A 164 43.02 44.64 27.07
N ARG A 165 42.47 44.06 25.99
CA ARG A 165 42.30 44.75 24.71
C ARG A 165 41.23 44.09 23.88
#